data_AF-A0A9C8LHR7-F1
#
_entry.id   AF-A0A9C8LHR7-F1
#
_cell.length_a   1.000
_cell.length_b   1.000
_cell.length_c   1.000
_cell.angle_alpha   90.00
_cell.angle_beta   90.00
_cell.angle_gamma   90.00
#
_symmetry.space_group_name_H-M   'P 1'
#
loop_
_entity.id
_entity.type
_entity.pdbx_description
1 polymer ?
#
loop_
_entity_poly.entity_id
_entity_poly.type
_entity_poly.pdbx_seq_one_letter_code
_entity_poly.pdbx_strand_id
1 'polypeptide(L)' 'MTEYTIGIGISKSHLDAFRQEDQATRQFENTPKGIRALICWLGKSPVAR' A
#
# COMPACT_ATOMS: atom_id res chain seq x y z
N MET A 1 -19.46 -5.12 3.86
CA MET A 1 -18.35 -4.49 3.12
C MET A 1 -17.51 -3.76 4.15
N THR A 2 -16.31 -4.24 4.43
CA THR A 2 -15.36 -3.50 5.25
C THR A 2 -14.65 -2.51 4.34
N GLU A 3 -14.75 -1.22 4.63
CA GLU A 3 -14.04 -0.18 3.89
C GLU A 3 -12.61 -0.06 4.42
N TYR A 4 -11.61 -0.28 3.55
CA TYR A 4 -10.21 -0.12 3.90
C TYR A 4 -9.70 1.21 3.32
N THR A 5 -9.29 2.13 4.20
CA THR A 5 -8.71 3.41 3.77
C THR A 5 -7.19 3.30 3.68
N ILE A 6 -6.66 3.59 2.49
CA ILE A 6 -5.22 3.57 2.20
C ILE A 6 -4.83 4.87 1.51
N GLY A 7 -3.90 5.61 2.13
CA GLY A 7 -3.27 6.78 1.53
C GLY A 7 -1.97 6.39 0.82
N ILE A 8 -1.73 6.94 -0.38
CA ILE A 8 -0.49 6.77 -1.12
C ILE A 8 0.10 8.15 -1.43
N GLY A 9 1.27 8.46 -0.83
CA GLY A 9 2.13 9.56 -1.23
C GLY A 9 3.00 9.15 -2.43
N ILE A 10 3.09 10.00 -3.44
CA ILE A 10 3.85 9.71 -4.67
C ILE A 10 4.97 10.73 -4.82
N SER A 11 6.19 10.23 -5.00
CA SER A 11 7.36 11.01 -5.36
C SER A 11 8.04 10.42 -6.60
N LYS A 12 9.09 11.07 -7.09
CA LYS A 12 9.81 10.62 -8.29
C LYS A 12 10.40 9.21 -8.13
N SER A 13 10.93 8.88 -6.95
CA SER A 13 11.62 7.61 -6.70
C SER A 13 10.87 6.67 -5.76
N HIS A 14 9.84 7.14 -5.05
CA HIS A 14 9.16 6.35 -4.02
C HIS A 14 7.63 6.49 -4.02
N LEU A 15 6.99 5.45 -3.49
CA LEU A 15 5.57 5.39 -3.14
C LEU A 15 5.48 5.12 -1.63
N ASP A 16 4.89 6.04 -0.88
CA ASP A 16 4.71 5.94 0.56
C ASP A 16 3.27 5.53 0.86
N ALA A 17 3.07 4.31 1.34
CA ALA A 17 1.75 3.78 1.65
C ALA A 17 1.46 3.87 3.15
N PHE A 18 0.24 4.29 3.48
CA PHE A 18 -0.30 4.29 4.83
C PHE A 18 -1.67 3.63 4.85
N ARG A 19 -1.84 2.57 5.64
CA ARG A 19 -3.11 1.89 5.86
C ARG A 19 -3.69 2.33 7.20
N GLN A 20 -4.91 2.86 7.19
CA GLN A 20 -5.52 3.45 8.37
C GLN A 20 -5.94 2.40 9.41
N GLU A 21 -6.38 1.22 8.97
CA GLU A 21 -6.95 0.19 9.85
C GLU A 21 -5.95 -0.33 10.89
N ASP A 22 -4.74 -0.66 10.46
CA ASP A 22 -3.66 -1.19 11.29
C ASP A 22 -2.53 -0.17 11.52
N GLN A 23 -2.73 1.07 11.07
CA GLN A 23 -1.72 2.15 11.08
C GLN A 23 -0.40 1.73 10.39
N ALA A 24 -0.45 0.76 9.47
CA ALA A 24 0.75 0.26 8.82
C ALA A 24 1.29 1.24 7.78
N THR A 25 2.55 1.61 7.91
CA THR A 25 3.30 2.41 6.93
C THR A 25 4.29 1.55 6.17
N ARG A 26 4.40 1.75 4.85
CA ARG A 26 5.46 1.12 4.06
C ARG A 26 5.84 1.94 2.83
N GLN A 27 7.14 2.10 2.61
CA GLN A 27 7.67 2.72 1.40
C GLN A 27 8.03 1.66 0.35
N PHE A 28 7.79 1.99 -0.91
CA PHE A 28 8.15 1.19 -2.08
C PHE A 28 8.92 2.06 -3.08
N GLU A 29 9.75 1.45 -3.91
CA GLU A 29 10.36 2.15 -5.04
C GLU A 29 9.30 2.47 -6.11
N ASN A 30 9.41 3.63 -6.76
CA ASN A 30 8.62 3.99 -7.93
C ASN A 30 9.21 3.34 -9.20
N THR A 31 9.28 2.01 -9.16
CA THR A 31 9.73 1.16 -10.25
C THR A 31 8.70 0.07 -10.48
N PRO A 32 8.67 -0.62 -11.63
CA PRO A 32 7.76 -1.73 -11.86
C PRO A 32 7.84 -2.83 -10.78
N LYS A 33 9.04 -3.07 -10.23
CA LYS A 33 9.25 -4.01 -9.12
C LYS A 33 8.63 -3.51 -7.82
N GLY A 34 8.82 -2.23 -7.49
CA GLY A 34 8.24 -1.62 -6.29
C GLY A 34 6.71 -1.53 -6.35
N ILE A 35 6.13 -1.26 -7.52
CA ILE A 35 4.67 -1.30 -7.74
C ILE A 35 4.12 -2.71 -7.49
N ARG A 36 4.79 -3.77 -7.97
CA ARG A 36 4.39 -5.16 -7.67
C ARG A 36 4.46 -5.46 -6.18
N ALA A 37 5.48 -4.97 -5.48
CA ALA A 37 5.61 -5.13 -4.05
C ALA A 37 4.49 -4.39 -3.28
N LEU A 38 4.08 -3.20 -3.74
CA LEU A 38 2.93 -2.47 -3.22
C LEU A 38 1.65 -3.28 -3.40
N ILE A 39 1.36 -3.77 -4.61
CA ILE A 39 0.17 -4.59 -4.87
C ILE A 39 0.13 -5.83 -3.97
N CYS A 40 1.26 -6.51 -3.80
CA CYS A 40 1.34 -7.67 -2.91
C CYS A 40 1.06 -7.29 -1.44
N TRP A 41 1.55 -6.13 -0.98
CA TRP A 41 1.28 -5.62 0.36
C TRP A 41 -0.20 -5.24 0.55
N LEU A 42 -0.84 -4.65 -0.46
CA LEU A 42 -2.27 -4.37 -0.47
C LEU A 42 -3.11 -5.65 -0.42
N GLY A 43 -2.74 -6.67 -1.20
CA GLY A 43 -3.44 -7.96 -1.25
C GLY A 43 -3.28 -8.84 0.01
N LYS A 44 -2.35 -8.48 0.91
CA LYS A 44 -2.23 -9.10 2.25
C LYS A 44 -3.14 -8.46 3.30
N SER A 45 -3.86 -7.38 2.97
CA SER A 45 -4.93 -6.90 3.83
C SER A 45 -6.00 -8.00 3.91
N PRO A 46 -6.51 -8.36 5.10
CA PRO A 46 -7.55 -9.35 5.23
C PRO A 46 -8.83 -8.79 4.61
N VAL A 47 -9.03 -8.98 3.30
CA VAL A 47 -10.34 -8.71 2.70
C VAL A 47 -11.30 -9.68 3.36
N ALA A 48 -12.22 -9.20 4.19
CA ALA A 48 -13.34 -9.98 4.66
C ALA A 48 -14.15 -10.42 3.42
N ARG A 49 -13.90 -11.66 2.98
CA ARG A 49 -14.62 -12.30 1.89
C ARG A 49 -15.92 -12.89 2.42
#